data_AF-A0A5Q3Q809-F1
#
_entry.id   AF-A0A5Q3Q809-F1
#
_cell.length_a   1.000
_cell.length_b   1.000
_cell.length_c   1.000
_cell.angle_alpha   90.00
_cell.angle_beta   90.00
_cell.angle_gamma   90.00
#
_symmetry.space_group_name_H-M   'P 1'
#
loop_
_entity.id
_entity.type
_entity.pdbx_description
1 polymer ?
#
loop_
_entity_poly.entity_id
_entity_poly.type
_entity_poly.pdbx_seq_one_letter_code
_entity_poly.pdbx_strand_id
1 'polypeptide(L)' 'MTAASLLSRLAGSARSAWQIARGIVGETAYEQYLEHHRAHHPDTPALGEREFWRAHIDRGDRDPGSRCC' A
#
# COMPACT_ATOMS: atom_id res chain seq x y z
N MET A 1 18.96 -7.50 27.37
CA MET A 1 18.66 -7.23 25.94
C MET A 1 17.23 -6.71 25.86
N THR A 2 17.06 -5.39 25.73
CA THR A 2 15.77 -4.71 25.95
C THR A 2 14.87 -4.78 24.72
N ALA A 3 13.58 -5.02 24.94
CA ALA A 3 12.54 -5.13 23.90
C ALA A 3 12.50 -3.95 22.92
N ALA A 4 13.00 -2.77 23.34
CA ALA A 4 13.18 -1.58 22.52
C ALA A 4 14.06 -1.82 21.26
N SER A 5 15.10 -2.66 21.35
CA SER A 5 15.98 -2.94 20.21
C SER A 5 15.32 -3.86 19.17
N LEU A 6 14.40 -4.74 19.58
CA LEU A 6 13.63 -5.57 18.65
C LEU A 6 12.59 -4.74 17.91
N LEU A 7 11.91 -3.83 18.61
CA LEU A 7 10.95 -2.90 18.00
C LEU A 7 11.62 -1.93 17.02
N SER A 8 12.80 -1.40 17.34
CA SER A 8 13.54 -0.53 16.41
C SER A 8 14.06 -1.27 15.18
N ARG A 9 14.42 -2.55 15.31
CA ARG A 9 14.81 -3.39 14.15
C ARG A 9 13.60 -3.77 13.30
N LEU A 10 12.47 -4.13 13.92
CA LEU A 10 11.20 -4.37 13.23
C LEU A 10 10.69 -3.10 12.53
N ALA A 11 10.80 -1.93 13.16
CA ALA A 11 10.41 -0.65 12.56
C ALA A 11 11.33 -0.25 11.39
N GLY A 12 12.64 -0.50 11.51
CA GLY A 12 13.59 -0.32 10.42
C GLY A 12 13.31 -1.25 9.23
N SER A 13 13.05 -2.52 9.50
CA SER A 13 12.65 -3.50 8.49
C SER A 13 11.30 -3.16 7.85
N ALA A 14 10.32 -2.72 8.63
CA ALA A 14 9.01 -2.29 8.14
C ALA A 14 9.13 -1.05 7.25
N ARG A 15 9.97 -0.08 7.60
CA ARG A 15 10.17 1.12 6.77
C ARG A 15 10.87 0.80 5.44
N SER A 16 11.88 -0.06 5.46
CA SER A 16 12.55 -0.52 4.24
C SER A 16 11.64 -1.39 3.38
N ALA A 17 10.90 -2.32 3.98
CA ALA A 17 9.88 -3.11 3.28
C ALA A 17 8.80 -2.20 2.68
N TRP A 18 8.40 -1.13 3.38
CA TRP A 18 7.43 -0.16 2.90
C TRP A 18 7.98 0.75 1.79
N GLN A 19 9.29 1.05 1.76
CA GLN A 19 9.93 1.75 0.65
C GLN A 19 10.09 0.86 -0.58
N ILE A 20 10.51 -0.40 -0.39
CA ILE A 20 10.60 -1.39 -1.46
C ILE A 20 9.20 -1.68 -2.01
N ALA A 21 8.20 -1.87 -1.13
CA ALA A 21 6.82 -1.98 -1.52
C ALA A 21 6.36 -0.75 -2.30
N ARG A 22 6.72 0.47 -1.92
CA ARG A 22 6.35 1.68 -2.68
C ARG A 22 6.97 1.71 -4.08
N GLY A 23 8.19 1.20 -4.26
CA GLY A 23 8.84 1.09 -5.57
C GLY A 23 8.24 -0.02 -6.45
N ILE A 24 7.88 -1.16 -5.84
CA ILE A 24 7.29 -2.33 -6.52
C ILE A 24 5.79 -2.11 -6.79
N VAL A 25 5.07 -1.46 -5.87
CA VAL A 25 3.64 -1.11 -5.97
C VAL A 25 3.38 -0.23 -7.19
N GLY A 26 4.34 0.59 -7.65
CA GLY A 26 4.14 1.32 -8.90
C GLY A 26 3.87 0.41 -10.10
N GLU A 27 4.51 -0.76 -10.15
CA GLU A 27 4.44 -1.71 -11.27
C GLU A 27 3.47 -2.88 -10.98
N THR A 28 3.29 -3.28 -9.73
CA THR A 28 2.43 -4.42 -9.31
C THR A 28 1.27 -4.04 -8.39
N ALA A 29 0.88 -2.75 -8.32
CA ALA A 29 -0.22 -2.26 -7.47
C ALA A 29 -1.50 -3.07 -7.60
N TYR A 30 -1.83 -3.48 -8.83
CA TYR A 30 -3.06 -4.22 -9.10
C TYR A 30 -2.98 -5.66 -8.56
N GLU A 31 -1.85 -6.35 -8.70
CA GLU A 31 -1.66 -7.70 -8.16
C GLU A 31 -1.71 -7.71 -6.63
N GLN A 32 -1.04 -6.74 -5.99
CA GLN A 32 -1.10 -6.54 -4.54
C GLN A 32 -2.52 -6.22 -4.06
N TYR A 33 -3.26 -5.41 -4.82
CA TYR A 33 -4.67 -5.16 -4.54
C TYR A 33 -5.48 -6.44 -4.58
N LEU A 34 -5.28 -7.30 -5.59
CA LEU A 34 -6.00 -8.57 -5.70
C LEU A 34 -5.66 -9.53 -4.57
N GLU A 35 -4.40 -9.63 -4.16
CA GLU A 35 -3.99 -10.48 -3.04
C GLU A 35 -4.61 -10.00 -1.72
N HIS A 36 -4.51 -8.69 -1.44
CA HIS A 36 -5.13 -8.08 -0.26
C HIS A 36 -6.66 -8.24 -0.28
N HIS A 37 -7.27 -8.02 -1.43
CA HIS A 37 -8.72 -8.15 -1.60
C HIS A 37 -9.18 -9.59 -1.39
N ARG A 38 -8.46 -10.59 -1.89
CA ARG A 38 -8.77 -12.01 -1.63
C ARG A 38 -8.62 -12.36 -0.15
N ALA A 39 -7.63 -11.79 0.53
CA ALA A 39 -7.39 -12.04 1.95
C ALA A 39 -8.43 -11.38 2.88
N HIS A 40 -8.89 -10.17 2.56
CA HIS A 40 -9.72 -9.36 3.45
C HIS A 40 -11.18 -9.20 2.99
N HIS A 41 -11.45 -9.36 1.70
CA HIS A 41 -12.77 -9.17 1.09
C HIS A 41 -13.14 -10.35 0.16
N PRO A 42 -13.18 -11.60 0.68
CA PRO A 42 -13.51 -12.76 -0.15
C PRO A 42 -14.96 -12.77 -0.67
N ASP A 43 -15.86 -12.03 -0.02
CA ASP A 43 -17.31 -12.00 -0.34
C ASP A 43 -17.70 -10.91 -1.36
N THR A 44 -16.79 -9.97 -1.63
CA THR A 44 -17.02 -8.89 -2.61
C THR A 44 -16.27 -9.23 -3.90
N PRO A 45 -16.73 -8.82 -5.09
CA PRO A 45 -15.93 -8.90 -6.31
C PRO A 45 -14.84 -7.83 -6.32
N ALA A 46 -13.62 -8.21 -6.74
CA ALA A 46 -12.53 -7.26 -6.92
C ALA A 46 -12.83 -6.28 -8.05
N LEU A 47 -12.34 -5.05 -7.93
CA LEU A 47 -12.37 -4.05 -9.00
C LEU A 47 -11.56 -4.53 -10.20
N GLY A 48 -12.04 -4.23 -11.40
CA GLY A 48 -11.24 -4.40 -12.60
C GLY A 48 -10.06 -3.45 -12.63
N GLU A 49 -8.99 -3.81 -13.34
CA GLU A 49 -7.72 -3.07 -13.40
C GLU A 49 -7.90 -1.58 -13.74
N ARG A 50 -8.74 -1.28 -14.73
CA ARG A 50 -8.99 0.10 -15.17
C ARG A 50 -9.75 0.92 -14.12
N GLU A 51 -10.70 0.30 -13.41
CA GLU A 51 -11.42 0.94 -12.30
C GLU A 51 -10.50 1.16 -11.10
N PHE A 52 -9.64 0.18 -10.81
CA PHE A 52 -8.62 0.30 -9.77
C PHE A 52 -7.69 1.48 -10.04
N TRP A 53 -7.13 1.60 -11.24
CA TRP A 53 -6.26 2.73 -11.58
C TRP A 53 -6.98 4.07 -11.55
N ARG A 54 -8.25 4.12 -12.00
CA ARG A 54 -9.05 5.35 -11.89
C ARG A 54 -9.26 5.77 -10.44
N ALA A 55 -9.61 4.82 -9.57
CA ALA A 55 -9.77 5.07 -8.15
C ALA A 55 -8.44 5.39 -7.44
N HIS A 56 -7.34 4.77 -7.87
CA HIS A 56 -6.00 5.01 -7.34
C HIS A 56 -5.53 6.44 -7.64
N ILE A 57 -5.74 6.90 -8.87
CA ILE A 57 -5.44 8.27 -9.31
C ILE A 57 -6.38 9.26 -8.62
N ASP A 58 -7.70 9.02 -8.60
CA ASP A 58 -8.67 9.89 -7.91
C ASP A 58 -8.34 10.02 -6.41
N ARG A 59 -7.92 8.94 -5.75
CA ARG A 59 -7.50 8.99 -4.35
C ARG A 59 -6.19 9.78 -4.17
N GLY A 60 -5.25 9.69 -5.11
CA GLY A 60 -4.03 10.51 -5.12
C GLY A 60 -4.26 11.99 -5.45
N ASP A 61 -5.30 12.30 -6.24
CA ASP A 61 -5.71 13.66 -6.60
C ASP A 61 -6.54 14.32 -5.50
N ARG A 62 -7.43 13.56 -4.84
CA ARG A 62 -8.25 14.00 -3.70
C ARG A 62 -7.48 14.12 -2.39
N ASP A 63 -6.42 13.33 -2.23
CA ASP A 63 -5.48 13.46 -1.11
C ASP A 63 -4.08 13.85 -1.64
N PRO A 64 -3.93 15.06 -2.23
CA PRO A 64 -2.64 15.54 -2.70
C PRO A 64 -1.90 16.05 -1.47
N GLY A 65 -1.50 15.12 -0.59
CA GLY A 65 -1.04 15.33 0.78
C GLY A 65 -0.72 16.78 1.11
N SER A 66 -1.68 17.47 1.73
CA SER A 66 -1.57 18.85 2.23
C SER A 66 -0.56 19.72 1.49
N ARG A 67 -0.73 19.92 0.17
CA ARG A 67 -0.06 21.02 -0.54
C ARG A 67 -0.72 22.35 -0.14
N CYS A 68 -0.59 22.70 1.13
CA CYS A 68 -0.74 24.07 1.59
C CYS A 68 0.64 24.72 1.50
N CYS A 69 0.69 25.74 0.65
CA CYS A 69 1.62 26.87 0.58
C CYS A 69 2.75 26.95 1.62
#